data_AF-A0A2N1FB63-F1
#
_entry.id   AF-A0A2N1FB63-F1
#
_cell.length_a   1.000
_cell.length_b   1.000
_cell.length_c   1.000
_cell.angle_alpha   90.00
_cell.angle_beta   90.00
_cell.angle_gamma   90.00
#
_symmetry.space_group_name_H-M   'P 1'
#
loop_
_entity.id
_entity.type
_entity.pdbx_description
1 polymer ?
#
loop_
_entity_poly.entity_id
_entity_poly.type
_entity_poly.pdbx_seq_one_letter_code
_entity_poly.pdbx_strand_id
1 'polypeptide(L)'
;MLKSISAERRTYNAKILNRLEPLYKALNFKKSITELPTVVSFKEKELQNTAQKITQLLNKTKKILGVKQTNLKLLEKNRIGWLRGLHACSELLAKEDLMTSDTKWVHLRKSHLKIQLADNSLFKIVQLQGEIVGLKAKVDSLQASIK
;
A
#
# COMPACT_ATOMS: atom_id res chain seq x y z
N MET A 1 -24.58 -25.59 -20.56
CA MET A 1 -23.73 -26.45 -21.41
C MET A 1 -24.13 -26.51 -22.90
N LEU A 2 -25.24 -25.89 -23.33
CA LEU A 2 -25.84 -26.16 -24.66
C LEU A 2 -25.52 -25.17 -25.81
N LYS A 3 -25.07 -23.93 -25.54
CA LYS A 3 -24.92 -22.89 -26.58
C LYS A 3 -23.82 -23.18 -27.63
N SER A 4 -22.85 -24.04 -27.32
CA SER A 4 -21.75 -24.40 -28.24
C SER A 4 -22.09 -25.54 -29.19
N ILE A 5 -23.05 -26.40 -28.83
CA ILE A 5 -23.44 -27.59 -29.61
C ILE A 5 -24.51 -27.19 -30.63
N SER A 6 -25.46 -26.34 -30.21
CA SER A 6 -26.49 -25.75 -31.08
C SER A 6 -25.93 -24.84 -32.18
N ALA A 7 -24.66 -24.44 -32.08
CA ALA A 7 -23.97 -23.60 -33.06
C ALA A 7 -22.99 -24.40 -33.95
N GLU A 8 -23.04 -25.74 -33.92
CA GLU A 8 -22.17 -26.66 -34.68
C GLU A 8 -20.65 -26.51 -34.50
N ARG A 9 -20.20 -25.68 -33.55
CA ARG A 9 -18.76 -25.40 -33.33
C ARG A 9 -18.00 -26.57 -32.71
N ARG A 10 -18.67 -27.63 -32.27
CA ARG A 10 -18.07 -28.84 -31.69
C ARG A 10 -18.79 -30.07 -32.24
N THR A 11 -18.08 -30.87 -33.03
CA THR A 11 -18.52 -32.21 -33.44
C THR A 11 -18.11 -33.21 -32.36
N TYR A 12 -19.08 -33.92 -31.79
CA TYR A 12 -18.81 -35.07 -30.92
C TYR A 12 -18.70 -36.31 -31.80
N ASN A 13 -17.50 -36.89 -31.87
CA ASN A 13 -17.32 -38.24 -32.41
C ASN A 13 -16.91 -39.20 -31.30
N ALA A 14 -17.08 -40.50 -31.53
CA ALA A 14 -16.73 -41.54 -30.56
C ALA A 14 -15.27 -41.44 -30.08
N LYS A 15 -14.35 -40.98 -30.95
CA LYS A 15 -12.93 -40.74 -30.62
C LYS A 15 -12.75 -39.65 -29.55
N ILE A 16 -13.52 -38.56 -29.61
CA ILE A 16 -13.50 -37.48 -28.62
C ILE A 16 -14.14 -37.95 -27.31
N LEU A 17 -15.23 -38.71 -27.40
CA LEU A 17 -15.92 -39.27 -26.24
C LEU A 17 -14.99 -40.23 -25.45
N ASN A 18 -14.28 -41.11 -26.16
CA ASN A 18 -13.30 -42.02 -25.57
C ASN A 18 -12.10 -41.28 -24.92
N ARG A 19 -11.74 -40.09 -25.42
CA ARG A 19 -10.70 -39.25 -24.80
C ARG A 19 -11.17 -38.54 -23.53
N LEU A 20 -12.47 -38.27 -23.41
CA LEU A 20 -13.07 -37.56 -22.28
C LEU A 20 -13.53 -38.51 -21.17
N GLU A 21 -13.75 -39.79 -21.48
CA GLU A 21 -14.15 -40.81 -20.52
C GLU A 21 -13.20 -40.93 -19.31
N PRO A 22 -11.86 -40.89 -19.47
CA PRO A 22 -10.94 -40.90 -18.31
C PRO A 22 -11.09 -39.66 -17.42
N LEU A 23 -11.36 -38.49 -18.00
CA LEU A 23 -11.60 -37.26 -17.24
C LEU A 23 -12.92 -37.35 -16.45
N TYR A 24 -13.97 -37.87 -17.06
CA TYR A 24 -15.25 -38.09 -16.40
C TYR A 24 -15.14 -39.09 -15.24
N LYS A 25 -14.42 -40.19 -15.45
CA LYS A 25 -14.12 -41.19 -14.40
C LYS A 25 -13.26 -40.60 -13.27
N ALA A 26 -12.29 -39.74 -13.60
CA ALA A 26 -11.45 -39.06 -12.61
C ALA A 26 -12.22 -38.02 -11.78
N LEU A 27 -13.21 -37.34 -12.36
CA LEU A 27 -14.08 -36.38 -11.65
C LEU A 27 -15.08 -37.06 -10.71
N ASN A 28 -15.53 -38.28 -11.03
CA ASN A 28 -16.42 -39.09 -10.19
C ASN A 28 -15.67 -40.03 -9.23
N PHE A 29 -14.35 -39.89 -9.13
CA PHE A 29 -13.51 -40.75 -8.31
C PHE A 29 -13.71 -40.42 -6.83
N LYS A 30 -14.02 -41.44 -6.00
CA LYS A 30 -14.34 -41.25 -4.57
C LYS A 30 -13.13 -41.01 -3.67
N LYS A 31 -11.91 -41.07 -4.19
CA LYS A 31 -10.69 -40.81 -3.40
C LYS A 31 -10.65 -39.36 -2.96
N SER A 32 -10.17 -39.13 -1.74
CA SER A 32 -10.02 -37.77 -1.21
C SER A 32 -8.99 -36.98 -2.03
N ILE A 33 -9.20 -35.66 -2.15
CA ILE A 33 -8.26 -34.75 -2.83
C ILE A 33 -6.86 -34.81 -2.20
N THR A 34 -6.77 -35.13 -0.91
CA THR A 34 -5.51 -35.27 -0.16
C THR A 34 -4.73 -36.53 -0.51
N GLU A 35 -5.33 -37.48 -1.22
CA GLU A 35 -4.71 -38.75 -1.61
C GLU A 35 -4.25 -38.75 -3.07
N LEU A 36 -4.50 -37.66 -3.81
CA LEU A 36 -4.12 -37.50 -5.22
C LEU A 36 -2.70 -36.91 -5.30
N PRO A 37 -1.67 -37.67 -5.71
CA PRO A 37 -0.27 -37.24 -5.61
C PRO A 37 0.06 -35.97 -6.42
N THR A 38 -0.58 -35.82 -7.59
CA THR A 38 -0.44 -34.63 -8.43
C THR A 38 -1.09 -33.39 -7.81
N VAL A 39 -2.15 -33.56 -7.02
CA VAL A 39 -2.81 -32.45 -6.32
C VAL A 39 -2.03 -32.07 -5.06
N VAL A 40 -1.51 -33.05 -4.33
CA VAL A 40 -0.64 -32.82 -3.16
C VAL A 40 0.59 -32.02 -3.57
N SER A 41 1.32 -32.47 -4.60
CA SER A 41 2.51 -31.74 -5.10
C SER A 41 2.17 -30.35 -5.64
N PHE A 42 1.00 -30.17 -6.27
CA PHE A 42 0.53 -28.84 -6.67
C PHE A 42 0.29 -27.94 -5.45
N LYS A 43 -0.40 -28.42 -4.41
CA LYS A 43 -0.67 -27.66 -3.18
C LYS A 43 0.61 -27.28 -2.44
N GLU A 44 1.57 -28.20 -2.34
CA GLU A 44 2.87 -27.92 -1.73
C GLU A 44 3.61 -26.81 -2.47
N LYS A 45 3.63 -26.87 -3.81
CA LYS A 45 4.23 -25.82 -4.65
C LYS A 45 3.48 -24.49 -4.54
N GLU A 46 2.16 -24.53 -4.44
CA GLU A 46 1.32 -23.35 -4.23
C GLU A 46 1.60 -22.69 -2.87
N LEU A 47 1.74 -23.48 -1.81
CA LEU A 47 2.12 -23.02 -0.48
C LEU A 47 3.51 -22.36 -0.48
N GLN A 48 4.52 -23.01 -1.09
CA GLN A 48 5.87 -22.44 -1.22
C GLN A 48 5.86 -21.11 -1.98
N ASN A 49 5.18 -21.06 -3.13
CA ASN A 49 5.04 -19.83 -3.91
C ASN A 49 4.32 -18.73 -3.14
N THR A 50 3.31 -19.09 -2.36
CA THR A 50 2.54 -18.15 -1.53
C THR A 50 3.41 -17.57 -0.42
N ALA A 51 4.18 -18.40 0.29
CA ALA A 51 5.13 -17.95 1.31
C ALA A 51 6.16 -16.95 0.75
N GLN A 52 6.70 -17.23 -0.45
CA GLN A 52 7.62 -16.32 -1.12
C GLN A 52 6.95 -14.98 -1.48
N LYS A 53 5.73 -15.00 -2.03
CA LYS A 53 4.97 -13.79 -2.37
C LYS A 53 4.62 -12.96 -1.14
N ILE A 54 4.23 -13.59 -0.03
CA ILE A 54 3.94 -12.91 1.24
C ILE A 54 5.20 -12.23 1.77
N THR A 55 6.36 -12.90 1.71
CA THR A 55 7.65 -12.33 2.14
C THR A 55 8.05 -11.11 1.31
N GLN A 56 7.88 -11.18 -0.02
CA GLN A 56 8.14 -10.05 -0.91
C GLN A 56 7.21 -8.87 -0.60
N LEU A 57 5.93 -9.14 -0.39
CA LEU A 57 4.93 -8.13 -0.03
C LEU A 57 5.24 -7.49 1.33
N LEU A 58 5.68 -8.27 2.32
CA LEU A 58 6.11 -7.79 3.62
C LEU A 58 7.27 -6.80 3.48
N ASN A 59 8.32 -7.17 2.74
CA ASN A 59 9.49 -6.33 2.54
C ASN A 59 9.15 -5.02 1.82
N LYS A 60 8.30 -5.09 0.79
CA LYS A 60 7.80 -3.90 0.10
C LYS A 60 7.02 -2.98 1.05
N THR A 61 6.14 -3.55 1.86
CA THR A 61 5.31 -2.78 2.81
C THR A 61 6.18 -2.13 3.90
N LYS A 62 7.19 -2.85 4.44
CA LYS A 62 8.17 -2.30 5.39
C LYS A 62 8.96 -1.12 4.81
N LYS A 63 9.38 -1.22 3.55
CA LYS A 63 10.08 -0.12 2.85
C LYS A 63 9.20 1.12 2.73
N ILE A 64 7.94 0.95 2.31
CA ILE A 64 6.97 2.05 2.20
C ILE A 64 6.72 2.68 3.58
N LEU A 65 6.54 1.86 4.62
CA LEU A 65 6.38 2.33 5.99
C LEU A 65 7.56 3.20 6.45
N GLY A 66 8.79 2.75 6.19
CA GLY A 66 10.00 3.51 6.51
C GLY A 66 10.03 4.88 5.82
N VAL A 67 9.74 4.94 4.51
CA VAL A 67 9.69 6.20 3.75
C VAL A 67 8.61 7.14 4.29
N LYS A 68 7.44 6.61 4.66
CA LYS A 68 6.35 7.43 5.22
C LYS A 68 6.74 8.00 6.59
N GLN A 69 7.40 7.20 7.44
CA GLN A 69 7.89 7.65 8.74
C GLN A 69 8.97 8.73 8.61
N THR A 70 9.90 8.60 7.66
CA THR A 70 10.91 9.65 7.43
C THR A 70 10.28 10.93 6.92
N ASN A 71 9.29 10.83 6.02
CA ASN A 71 8.57 11.99 5.50
C ASN A 71 7.77 12.69 6.60
N LEU A 72 7.12 11.95 7.49
CA LEU A 72 6.42 12.51 8.65
C LEU A 72 7.37 13.31 9.54
N LYS A 73 8.52 12.72 9.92
CA LYS A 73 9.53 13.40 10.74
C LYS A 73 10.05 14.68 10.08
N LEU A 74 10.31 14.64 8.78
CA LEU A 74 10.78 15.80 8.03
C LEU A 74 9.72 16.91 8.01
N LEU A 75 8.46 16.54 7.76
CA LEU A 75 7.33 17.47 7.73
C LEU A 75 7.12 18.14 9.09
N GLU A 76 7.13 17.36 10.18
CA GLU A 76 7.02 17.86 11.55
C GLU A 76 8.18 18.81 11.90
N LYS A 77 9.42 18.42 11.59
CA LYS A 77 10.61 19.26 11.81
C LYS A 77 10.52 20.59 11.07
N ASN A 78 10.17 20.56 9.78
CA ASN A 78 10.06 21.77 8.97
C ASN A 78 8.95 22.68 9.48
N ARG A 79 7.80 22.10 9.84
CA ARG A 79 6.67 22.84 10.41
C ARG A 79 7.04 23.54 11.71
N ILE A 80 7.75 22.88 12.62
CA ILE A 80 8.26 23.51 13.85
C ILE A 80 9.17 24.70 13.50
N GLY A 81 10.07 24.54 12.53
CA GLY A 81 10.95 25.62 12.07
C GLY A 81 10.18 26.84 11.56
N TRP A 82 9.16 26.64 10.73
CA TRP A 82 8.35 27.74 10.21
C TRP A 82 7.48 28.40 11.28
N LEU A 83 6.93 27.63 12.23
CA LEU A 83 6.17 28.18 13.36
C LEU A 83 7.05 29.07 14.24
N ARG A 84 8.28 28.62 14.54
CA ARG A 84 9.27 29.43 15.26
C ARG A 84 9.61 30.72 14.50
N GLY A 85 9.81 30.62 13.18
CA GLY A 85 10.03 31.79 12.35
C GLY A 85 8.85 32.77 12.37
N LEU A 86 7.62 32.25 12.37
CA LEU A 86 6.41 33.07 12.40
C LEU A 86 6.25 33.80 13.74
N HIS A 87 6.59 33.13 14.84
CA HIS A 87 6.68 33.74 16.15
C HIS A 87 7.73 34.86 16.18
N ALA A 88 8.97 34.58 15.75
CA ALA A 88 10.04 35.58 15.70
C ALA A 88 9.66 36.80 14.83
N CYS A 89 9.05 36.61 13.66
CA CYS A 89 8.54 37.71 12.85
C CYS A 89 7.45 38.52 13.57
N SER A 90 6.62 37.87 14.38
CA SER A 90 5.56 38.56 15.13
C SER A 90 6.12 39.34 16.31
N GLU A 91 7.13 38.82 17.01
CA GLU A 91 7.85 39.54 18.07
C GLU A 91 8.62 40.73 17.51
N LEU A 92 9.29 40.57 16.37
CA LEU A 92 10.00 41.68 15.72
C LEU A 92 9.03 42.81 15.35
N LEU A 93 7.91 42.48 14.70
CA LEU A 93 6.90 43.48 14.32
C LEU A 93 6.21 44.16 15.51
N ALA A 94 6.32 43.60 16.71
CA ALA A 94 5.79 44.22 17.93
C ALA A 94 6.77 45.23 18.56
N LYS A 95 8.02 45.29 18.10
CA LYS A 95 9.01 46.29 18.52
C LYS A 95 8.81 47.59 17.75
N GLU A 96 8.85 48.73 18.45
CA GLU A 96 8.57 50.06 17.89
C GLU A 96 9.77 50.65 17.11
N ASP A 97 10.93 50.01 17.22
CA ASP A 97 12.25 50.48 16.82
C ASP A 97 12.72 49.94 15.45
N LEU A 98 11.81 49.34 14.67
CA LEU A 98 12.11 48.88 13.31
C LEU A 98 12.05 50.02 12.28
N MET A 99 13.05 50.08 11.39
CA MET A 99 12.97 50.94 10.21
C MET A 99 11.85 50.48 9.26
N THR A 100 11.32 51.41 8.46
CA THR A 100 10.23 51.14 7.50
C THR A 100 10.60 50.05 6.48
N SER A 101 11.87 49.99 6.04
CA SER A 101 12.38 48.95 5.15
C SER A 101 12.34 47.57 5.78
N ASP A 102 12.76 47.47 7.04
CA ASP A 102 12.83 46.22 7.80
C ASP A 102 11.42 45.70 8.09
N THR A 103 10.51 46.60 8.45
CA THR A 103 9.10 46.29 8.67
C THR A 103 8.46 45.62 7.44
N LYS A 104 8.69 46.18 6.24
CA LYS A 104 8.21 45.59 4.97
C LYS A 104 8.78 44.20 4.75
N TRP A 105 10.09 44.03 4.97
CA TRP A 105 10.76 42.75 4.80
C TRP A 105 10.22 41.69 5.76
N VAL A 106 10.03 42.04 7.04
CA VAL A 106 9.51 41.12 8.06
C VAL A 106 8.07 40.71 7.74
N HIS A 107 7.21 41.64 7.27
CA HIS A 107 5.87 41.29 6.80
C HIS A 107 5.88 40.31 5.62
N LEU A 108 6.75 40.56 4.62
CA LEU A 108 6.89 39.67 3.47
C LEU A 108 7.36 38.28 3.91
N ARG A 109 8.36 38.21 4.78
CA ARG A 109 8.86 36.94 5.32
C ARG A 109 7.78 36.19 6.10
N LYS A 110 7.01 36.88 6.94
CA LYS A 110 5.85 36.33 7.66
C LYS A 110 4.81 35.76 6.70
N SER A 111 4.53 36.44 5.58
CA SER A 111 3.63 35.94 4.52
C SER A 111 4.15 34.66 3.88
N HIS A 112 5.42 34.63 3.47
CA HIS A 112 6.04 33.41 2.91
C HIS A 112 5.99 32.23 3.88
N LEU A 113 6.22 32.46 5.18
CA LEU A 113 6.11 31.40 6.20
C LEU A 113 4.68 30.86 6.34
N LYS A 114 3.66 31.72 6.23
CA LYS A 114 2.26 31.28 6.22
C LYS A 114 1.95 30.39 5.01
N ILE A 115 2.45 30.75 3.83
CA ILE A 115 2.32 29.93 2.61
C ILE A 115 2.96 28.56 2.82
N GLN A 116 4.21 28.52 3.32
CA GLN A 116 4.89 27.26 3.62
C GLN A 116 4.13 26.39 4.63
N LEU A 117 3.52 27.01 5.66
CA LEU A 117 2.70 26.31 6.66
C LEU A 117 1.37 25.79 6.10
N ALA A 118 0.82 26.44 5.07
CA ALA A 118 -0.38 25.98 4.37
C ALA A 118 -0.06 24.80 3.45
N ASP A 119 1.03 24.89 2.69
CA ASP A 119 1.53 23.80 1.84
C ASP A 119 1.93 22.57 2.68
N ASN A 120 2.36 22.78 3.91
CA ASN A 120 2.74 21.75 4.86
C ASN A 120 1.77 21.71 6.05
N SER A 121 0.48 21.66 5.73
CA SER A 121 -0.61 21.75 6.69
C SER A 121 -0.61 20.65 7.74
N LEU A 122 -1.27 20.94 8.87
CA LEU A 122 -1.55 19.93 9.89
C LEU A 122 -2.33 18.74 9.33
N PHE A 123 -3.20 18.98 8.35
CA PHE A 123 -3.92 17.92 7.64
C PHE A 123 -2.97 16.88 7.02
N LYS A 124 -1.90 17.31 6.34
CA LYS A 124 -0.91 16.39 5.75
C LYS A 124 -0.19 15.54 6.80
N ILE A 125 0.08 16.11 7.97
CA ILE A 125 0.66 15.39 9.11
C ILE A 125 -0.30 14.28 9.57
N VAL A 126 -1.55 14.64 9.86
CA VAL A 126 -2.57 13.70 10.32
C VAL A 126 -2.83 12.61 9.28
N GLN A 127 -2.91 12.97 8.00
CA GLN A 127 -3.05 12.02 6.90
C GLN A 127 -1.89 11.02 6.88
N LEU A 128 -0.63 11.48 6.93
CA LEU A 128 0.55 10.61 6.95
C LEU A 128 0.57 9.70 8.19
N GLN A 129 0.16 10.21 9.35
CA GLN A 129 0.05 9.42 10.58
C GLN A 129 -0.96 8.28 10.39
N GLY A 130 -2.13 8.55 9.82
CA GLY A 130 -3.14 7.54 9.50
C GLY A 130 -2.62 6.48 8.52
N GLU A 131 -1.95 6.90 7.45
CA GLU A 131 -1.31 5.98 6.49
C GLU A 131 -0.26 5.08 7.16
N ILE A 132 0.55 5.63 8.07
CA ILE A 132 1.56 4.87 8.84
C ILE A 132 0.88 3.82 9.72
N VAL A 133 -0.22 4.16 10.40
CA VAL A 133 -0.97 3.21 11.23
C VAL A 133 -1.50 2.06 10.38
N GLY A 134 -2.13 2.35 9.23
CA GLY A 134 -2.62 1.32 8.32
C GLY A 134 -1.50 0.42 7.78
N LEU A 135 -0.35 0.99 7.44
CA LEU A 135 0.81 0.24 6.98
C LEU A 135 1.41 -0.65 8.08
N LYS A 136 1.45 -0.18 9.34
CA LYS A 136 1.88 -1.00 10.48
C LYS A 136 0.98 -2.21 10.66
N ALA A 137 -0.33 -1.99 10.73
CA ALA A 137 -1.31 -3.08 10.85
C ALA A 137 -1.17 -4.12 9.72
N LYS A 138 -0.90 -3.65 8.49
CA LYS A 138 -0.65 -4.53 7.34
C LYS A 138 0.66 -5.32 7.49
N VAL A 139 1.73 -4.70 7.98
CA VAL A 139 3.00 -5.39 8.27
C VAL A 139 2.79 -6.47 9.32
N ASP A 140 2.08 -6.15 10.40
CA ASP A 140 1.81 -7.08 11.50
C ASP A 140 0.99 -8.29 11.02
N SER A 141 -0.06 -8.06 10.21
CA SER A 141 -0.85 -9.14 9.60
C SER A 141 -0.01 -10.03 8.68
N LEU A 142 0.79 -9.45 7.77
CA LEU A 142 1.62 -10.23 6.85
C LEU A 142 2.71 -11.04 7.58
N GLN A 143 3.25 -10.48 8.66
CA GLN A 143 4.24 -11.15 9.49
C GLN A 143 3.64 -12.30 10.30
N ALA A 144 2.38 -12.18 10.74
CA ALA A 144 1.64 -13.28 11.35
C ALA A 144 1.38 -14.43 10.35
N SER A 145 1.15 -14.13 9.07
CA SER A 145 0.90 -15.15 8.03
C SER A 145 2.14 -15.93 7.54
N ILE A 146 3.35 -15.57 8.01
CA ILE A 146 4.60 -16.28 7.70
C ILE A 146 4.97 -17.30 8.79
N LYS A 147 4.33 -17.24 9.97
CA LYS A 147 4.50 -18.21 11.05
C LYS A 147 3.67 -19.46 10.81
#